data_AF-A0AAJ0LYQ1-F1
#
_entry.id   AF-A0AAJ0LYQ1-F1
#
_cell.length_a   1.000
_cell.length_b   1.000
_cell.length_c   1.000
_cell.angle_alpha   90.00
_cell.angle_beta   90.00
_cell.angle_gamma   90.00
#
_symmetry.space_group_name_H-M   'P 1'
#
loop_
_entity.id
_entity.type
_entity.pdbx_description
1 polymer ?
#
loop_
_entity_poly.entity_id
_entity_poly.type
_entity_poly.pdbx_seq_one_letter_code
_entity_poly.pdbx_strand_id
1 'polypeptide(L)'
;MELFGDYFEGTGDITSYDTLVRVGVRAGIDGEEVRARLESGKGGAEVDAQVGDAKSKGIRGVPHTTPFKAGARWMGRRILSTLSRFLPRSRREIDLGSRFR
;
A
#
# COMPACT_ATOMS: atom_id res chain seq x y z
N MET A 1 -7.33 -8.79 -17.41
CA MET A 1 -6.48 -9.37 -16.34
C MET A 1 -5.87 -10.63 -16.91
N GLU A 2 -4.91 -10.46 -17.82
CA GLU A 2 -4.58 -11.53 -18.77
C GLU A 2 -3.97 -12.76 -18.11
N LEU A 3 -3.08 -12.57 -17.14
CA LEU A 3 -2.40 -13.68 -16.45
C LEU A 3 -3.36 -14.49 -15.57
N PHE A 4 -4.15 -13.82 -14.74
CA PHE A 4 -5.09 -14.51 -13.86
C PHE A 4 -6.23 -15.17 -14.63
N GLY A 5 -6.72 -14.55 -15.70
CA GLY A 5 -7.71 -15.18 -16.58
C GLY A 5 -7.16 -16.45 -17.24
N ASP A 6 -5.95 -16.40 -17.79
CA ASP A 6 -5.34 -17.57 -18.45
C ASP A 6 -5.03 -18.71 -17.46
N TYR A 7 -4.66 -18.38 -16.22
CA TYR A 7 -4.34 -19.35 -15.16
C TYR A 7 -5.58 -19.97 -14.50
N PHE A 8 -6.58 -19.17 -14.15
CA PHE A 8 -7.75 -19.65 -13.39
C PHE A 8 -8.90 -20.13 -14.27
N GLU A 9 -9.09 -19.52 -15.43
CA GLU A 9 -10.23 -19.78 -16.33
C GLU A 9 -9.80 -20.45 -17.64
N GLY A 10 -8.53 -20.31 -18.02
CA GLY A 10 -7.94 -20.95 -19.18
C GLY A 10 -7.21 -22.26 -18.88
N THR A 11 -6.34 -22.65 -19.80
CA THR A 11 -5.44 -23.81 -19.68
C THR A 11 -3.97 -23.39 -19.59
N GLY A 12 -3.72 -22.13 -19.22
CA GLY A 12 -2.39 -21.53 -19.19
C GLY A 12 -1.51 -22.11 -18.10
N ASP A 13 -0.39 -22.73 -18.48
CA ASP A 13 0.67 -23.07 -17.54
C ASP A 13 1.54 -21.84 -17.23
N ILE A 14 1.36 -21.24 -16.06
CA ILE A 14 2.13 -20.06 -15.61
C ILE A 14 3.60 -20.35 -15.29
N THR A 15 4.03 -21.61 -15.32
CA THR A 15 5.44 -21.99 -15.22
C THR A 15 6.14 -22.03 -16.59
N SER A 16 5.38 -21.97 -17.68
CA SER A 16 5.88 -21.97 -19.05
C SER A 16 6.16 -20.57 -19.59
N TYR A 17 7.34 -20.39 -20.18
CA TYR A 17 7.72 -19.11 -20.80
C TYR A 17 6.81 -18.76 -21.99
N ASP A 18 6.38 -19.74 -22.78
CA ASP A 18 5.49 -19.49 -23.92
C ASP A 18 4.11 -18.97 -23.48
N THR A 19 3.58 -19.50 -22.37
CA THR A 19 2.35 -18.97 -21.76
C THR A 19 2.55 -17.52 -21.31
N LEU A 20 3.64 -17.25 -20.58
CA LEU A 20 3.93 -15.92 -20.03
C LEU A 20 4.16 -14.88 -21.14
N VAL A 21 4.85 -15.24 -22.23
CA VAL A 21 5.04 -14.37 -23.40
C VAL A 21 3.70 -14.10 -24.08
N ARG A 22 2.89 -15.13 -24.36
CA ARG A 22 1.57 -14.98 -24.98
C ARG A 22 0.68 -14.05 -24.16
N VAL A 23 0.63 -14.25 -22.84
CA VAL A 23 -0.14 -13.41 -21.92
C VAL A 23 0.40 -11.98 -21.87
N GLY A 24 1.73 -11.80 -21.85
CA GLY A 24 2.39 -10.50 -21.86
C GLY A 24 2.03 -9.67 -23.09
N VAL A 25 2.01 -10.30 -24.27
CA VAL A 25 1.58 -9.66 -25.52
C VAL A 25 0.11 -9.22 -25.46
N ARG A 26 -0.79 -10.05 -24.93
CA ARG A 26 -2.20 -9.66 -24.72
C ARG A 26 -2.35 -8.50 -23.73
N ALA A 27 -1.42 -8.38 -22.78
CA ALA A 27 -1.37 -7.27 -21.83
C ALA A 27 -0.73 -5.99 -22.40
N GLY A 28 -0.26 -6.02 -23.66
CA GLY A 28 0.33 -4.87 -24.35
C GLY A 28 1.84 -4.70 -24.16
N ILE A 29 2.55 -5.75 -23.72
CA ILE A 29 4.01 -5.76 -23.60
C ILE A 29 4.61 -6.42 -24.85
N ASP A 30 5.76 -5.93 -25.32
CA ASP A 30 6.46 -6.55 -26.42
C ASP A 30 6.90 -7.99 -26.10
N GLY A 31 6.72 -8.91 -27.05
CA GLY A 31 6.96 -10.34 -26.83
C GLY A 31 8.44 -10.68 -26.71
N GLU A 32 9.32 -9.99 -27.44
CA GLU A 32 10.77 -10.18 -27.33
C GLU A 32 11.28 -9.63 -26.01
N GLU A 33 10.76 -8.48 -25.57
CA GLU A 33 11.07 -7.90 -24.26
C GLU A 33 10.69 -8.87 -23.12
N VAL A 34 9.47 -9.43 -23.15
CA VAL A 34 9.04 -10.40 -22.14
C VAL A 34 9.94 -11.62 -22.13
N ARG A 35 10.23 -12.19 -23.31
CA ARG A 35 11.08 -13.39 -23.41
C ARG A 35 12.50 -13.11 -22.90
N ALA A 36 13.11 -12.02 -23.35
CA ALA A 36 14.46 -11.63 -22.91
C ALA A 36 14.51 -11.40 -21.39
N ARG A 37 13.46 -10.82 -20.80
CA ARG A 37 13.38 -10.62 -19.34
C ARG A 37 13.32 -11.96 -18.60
N LEU A 38 12.47 -12.88 -19.04
CA LEU A 38 12.34 -14.22 -18.45
C LEU A 38 13.65 -15.02 -18.55
N GLU A 39 14.24 -15.07 -19.75
CA GLU A 39 15.48 -15.80 -20.02
C GLU A 39 16.69 -15.24 -19.26
N SER A 40 16.71 -13.93 -19.02
CA SER A 40 17.81 -13.30 -18.28
C SER A 40 17.87 -13.72 -16.81
N GLY A 41 16.79 -14.30 -16.26
CA GLY A 41 16.66 -14.62 -14.84
C GLY A 41 16.71 -13.38 -13.92
N LYS A 42 16.74 -12.16 -14.49
CA LYS A 42 16.83 -10.92 -13.73
C LYS A 42 15.51 -10.64 -13.03
N GLY A 43 15.60 -10.16 -11.80
CA GLY A 43 14.45 -9.83 -10.96
C GLY A 43 14.12 -10.87 -9.88
N GLY A 44 14.66 -12.10 -9.96
CA GLY A 44 14.44 -13.12 -8.92
C GLY A 44 14.86 -12.65 -7.53
N ALA A 45 16.07 -12.11 -7.41
CA ALA A 45 16.58 -11.57 -6.14
C ALA A 45 15.76 -10.38 -5.60
N GLU A 46 15.21 -9.55 -6.49
CA GLU A 46 14.35 -8.42 -6.09
C GLU A 46 13.00 -8.92 -5.59
N VAL A 47 12.42 -9.92 -6.25
CA VAL A 47 11.19 -10.59 -5.80
C VAL A 47 11.42 -11.24 -4.44
N ASP A 48 12.54 -11.96 -4.24
CA ASP A 48 12.88 -12.59 -2.96
C ASP A 48 13.04 -11.55 -1.84
N ALA A 49 13.70 -10.42 -2.13
CA ALA A 49 13.83 -9.32 -1.18
C ALA A 49 12.47 -8.73 -0.79
N GLN A 50 11.56 -8.54 -1.75
CA GLN A 50 10.19 -8.07 -1.50
C GLN A 50 9.38 -9.07 -0.67
N VAL A 51 9.52 -10.37 -0.91
CA VAL A 51 8.92 -11.44 -0.10
C VAL A 51 9.45 -11.38 1.34
N GLY A 52 10.76 -11.16 1.52
CA GLY A 52 11.38 -10.99 2.83
C GLY A 52 10.83 -9.78 3.59
N ASP A 53 10.75 -8.63 2.93
CA ASP A 53 10.16 -7.41 3.49
C ASP A 53 8.69 -7.61 3.90
N ALA A 54 7.88 -8.24 3.04
CA ALA A 54 6.49 -8.57 3.35
C ALA A 54 6.36 -9.46 4.59
N LYS A 55 7.20 -10.51 4.68
CA LYS A 55 7.25 -11.40 5.86
C LYS A 55 7.65 -10.64 7.12
N SER A 56 8.62 -9.73 7.04
CA SER A 56 9.06 -8.90 8.18
C SER A 56 7.94 -8.00 8.70
N LYS A 57 7.03 -7.56 7.82
CA LYS A 57 5.82 -6.79 8.13
C LYS A 57 4.67 -7.66 8.67
N GLY A 58 4.89 -8.95 8.86
CA GLY A 58 3.90 -9.90 9.40
C GLY A 58 2.91 -10.42 8.36
N ILE A 59 3.14 -10.19 7.06
CA ILE A 59 2.30 -10.72 5.99
C ILE A 59 2.61 -12.21 5.80
N ARG A 60 1.59 -13.07 5.93
CA ARG A 60 1.73 -14.54 5.93
C ARG A 60 0.96 -15.27 4.83
N GLY A 61 0.14 -14.57 4.06
CA GLY A 61 -0.71 -15.20 3.06
C GLY A 61 -1.21 -14.19 2.03
N VAL A 62 -1.70 -14.73 0.92
CA VAL A 62 -2.32 -13.98 -0.18
C VAL A 62 -3.81 -14.35 -0.27
N PRO A 63 -4.71 -13.42 -0.65
CA PRO A 63 -4.46 -12.00 -0.88
C PRO A 63 -4.34 -11.22 0.45
N HIS A 64 -3.44 -10.22 0.50
CA HIS A 64 -3.30 -9.28 1.61
C HIS A 64 -3.37 -7.86 1.08
N THR A 65 -4.12 -6.98 1.75
CA THR A 65 -4.16 -5.54 1.44
C THR A 65 -3.72 -4.77 2.67
N THR A 66 -2.76 -3.85 2.50
CA THR A 66 -2.37 -2.93 3.57
C THR A 66 -3.09 -1.60 3.33
N PRO A 67 -4.00 -1.17 4.22
CA PRO A 67 -4.68 0.10 4.04
C PRO A 67 -3.67 1.24 4.11
N PHE A 68 -3.69 2.13 3.12
CA PHE A 68 -2.85 3.32 3.09
C PHE A 68 -3.18 4.22 4.30
N LYS A 69 -2.24 4.35 5.24
CA LYS A 69 -2.37 5.33 6.33
C LYS A 69 -1.72 6.63 5.90
N ALA A 70 -2.54 7.60 5.48
CA ALA A 70 -2.09 8.97 5.30
C ALA A 70 -1.49 9.50 6.61
N GLY A 71 -0.23 9.92 6.57
CA GLY A 71 0.46 10.51 7.72
C GLY A 71 -0.25 11.78 8.24
N ALA A 72 -0.20 11.96 9.56
CA ALA A 72 -0.49 13.21 10.27
C ALA A 72 -1.96 13.64 10.46
N ARG A 73 -2.71 12.93 11.32
CA ARG A 73 -3.89 13.52 12.01
C ARG A 73 -3.69 13.77 13.53
N TRP A 74 -2.48 13.60 14.07
CA TRP A 74 -2.25 13.74 15.52
C TRP A 74 -1.04 14.59 15.94
N MET A 75 -0.61 15.54 15.10
CA MET A 75 0.28 16.63 15.51
C MET A 75 -0.45 17.99 15.63
N GLY A 76 -1.77 17.96 15.86
CA GLY A 76 -2.59 19.16 16.14
C GLY A 76 -2.56 19.63 17.59
N ARG A 77 -2.07 18.82 18.55
CA ARG A 77 -1.88 19.24 19.95
C ARG A 77 -0.71 20.20 20.18
N ARG A 78 0.09 20.49 19.14
CA ARG A 78 1.25 21.41 19.24
C ARG A 78 0.95 22.86 18.81
N ILE A 79 -0.24 23.12 18.24
CA ILE A 79 -0.68 24.48 17.91
C ILE A 79 -1.36 25.15 19.12
N LEU A 80 -2.00 24.38 20.00
CA LEU A 80 -2.68 24.91 21.20
C LEU A 80 -1.73 25.44 22.29
N SER A 81 -0.50 24.94 22.40
CA SER A 81 0.47 25.48 23.39
C SER A 81 1.26 26.68 22.88
N THR A 82 1.29 26.92 21.57
CA THR A 82 1.92 28.12 21.00
C THR A 82 0.95 29.31 21.02
N LEU A 83 -0.36 29.05 20.91
CA LEU A 83 -1.40 30.07 20.98
C LEU A 83 -1.73 30.57 22.40
N SER A 84 -1.22 29.93 23.47
CA SER A 84 -1.37 30.45 24.84
C SER A 84 -0.54 31.72 25.12
N ARG A 85 0.42 32.05 24.23
CA ARG A 85 1.25 33.27 24.33
C ARG A 85 0.63 34.51 23.70
N PHE A 86 -0.47 34.37 22.96
CA PHE A 86 -1.14 35.48 22.24
C PHE A 86 -2.57 35.75 22.69
N LEU A 87 -3.07 35.05 23.71
CA LEU A 87 -4.36 35.36 24.34
C LEU A 87 -4.16 36.36 25.48
N PRO A 88 -4.73 37.57 25.43
CA PRO A 88 -4.69 38.50 26.55
C PRO A 88 -5.40 37.91 27.76
N ARG A 89 -4.74 37.96 28.92
CA ARG A 89 -5.36 37.68 30.22
C ARG A 89 -6.37 38.78 30.54
N SER A 90 -7.63 38.59 30.18
CA SER A 90 -8.75 39.30 30.81
C SER A 90 -9.64 38.29 31.51
N ARG A 91 -9.48 38.26 32.83
CA ARG A 91 -10.26 37.48 33.80
C ARG A 91 -11.53 38.28 34.14
N ARG A 92 -12.71 37.70 33.95
CA ARG A 92 -13.99 37.96 34.66
C ARG A 92 -14.80 36.67 34.51
N GLU A 93 -14.70 35.72 35.44
CA GLU A 93 -15.51 35.58 36.66
C GLU A 93 -17.02 35.41 36.39
N ILE A 94 -17.60 34.40 37.06
CA ILE A 94 -19.03 34.09 37.28
C ILE A 94 -19.71 33.41 36.05
N ASP A 95 -20.31 32.21 36.11
CA ASP A 95 -21.12 31.62 37.17
C ASP A 95 -21.02 30.07 37.20
N LEU A 96 -20.76 29.51 38.39
CA LEU A 96 -20.91 28.09 38.70
C LEU A 96 -22.16 27.98 39.58
N GLY A 97 -23.30 27.77 38.95
CA GLY A 97 -24.53 27.44 39.66
C GLY A 97 -25.80 27.80 38.89
N SER A 98 -26.37 26.84 38.16
CA SER A 98 -27.80 26.50 38.30
C SER A 98 -28.29 25.51 37.25
N ARG A 99 -29.04 24.52 37.75
CA ARG A 99 -29.98 23.60 37.08
C ARG A 99 -29.29 22.41 36.37
N PHE A 100 -29.38 21.15 36.81
CA PHE A 100 -30.50 20.45 37.46
C PHE A 100 -31.87 20.93 36.97
N ARG A 101 -32.24 20.43 35.80
CA ARG A 101 -33.58 19.89 35.60
C ARG A 101 -33.51 18.77 34.58
#